data_AF-A0A962SZX0-F1
#
_entry.id   AF-A0A962SZX0-F1
#
_cell.length_a   1.000
_cell.length_b   1.000
_cell.length_c   1.000
_cell.angle_alpha   90.00
_cell.angle_beta   90.00
_cell.angle_gamma   90.00
#
_symmetry.space_group_name_H-M   'P 1'
#
loop_
_entity.id
_entity.type
_entity.pdbx_description
1 polymer ?
#
loop_
_entity_poly.entity_id
_entity_poly.type
_entity_poly.pdbx_seq_one_letter_code
_entity_poly.pdbx_strand_id
1 'polypeptide(L)'
;MVSAQQLHQQSVLGGAAVESPWDDERFLTLLQDPIGDPRLDDIPDTTRNQVSQIANALLAKHIEPTVRRVAAVARELELPLPEPDLLAGLLMEIWWIRFNEIVPDDVEALQIHLKGAPAPDHPCCRFLQGLIHELTTHPPL
;
A
#
# COMPACT_ATOMS: atom_id res chain seq x y z
N MET A 1 22.19 -7.31 -59.53
CA MET A 1 22.50 -8.46 -58.64
C MET A 1 22.51 -7.94 -57.22
N VAL A 2 21.47 -8.35 -56.48
CA VAL A 2 21.29 -8.42 -55.01
C VAL A 2 22.32 -7.60 -54.19
N SER A 3 22.03 -6.32 -53.93
CA SER A 3 21.38 -5.77 -52.72
C SER A 3 22.33 -5.57 -51.54
N ALA A 4 22.56 -4.30 -51.19
CA ALA A 4 23.25 -3.79 -49.99
C ALA A 4 22.51 -4.10 -48.66
N GLN A 5 21.81 -5.23 -48.59
CA GLN A 5 21.03 -5.69 -47.42
C GLN A 5 21.79 -6.70 -46.55
N GLN A 6 23.05 -7.03 -46.88
CA GLN A 6 23.75 -8.16 -46.23
C GLN A 6 24.89 -7.78 -45.27
N LEU A 7 25.07 -6.49 -44.97
CA LEU A 7 26.08 -6.02 -43.99
C LEU A 7 25.50 -5.12 -42.89
N HIS A 8 24.17 -5.10 -42.71
CA HIS A 8 23.51 -4.34 -41.63
C HIS A 8 22.89 -5.21 -40.52
N GLN A 9 23.14 -6.52 -40.51
CA GLN A 9 22.54 -7.44 -39.54
C GLN A 9 23.48 -7.92 -38.40
N GLN A 10 24.64 -7.29 -38.19
CA GLN A 10 25.58 -7.75 -37.15
C GLN A 10 26.13 -6.66 -36.22
N SER A 11 25.49 -5.49 -36.10
CA SER A 11 25.97 -4.44 -35.18
C SER A 11 24.92 -3.93 -34.17
N VAL A 12 23.90 -4.73 -33.87
CA VAL A 12 23.01 -4.50 -32.72
C VAL A 12 23.04 -5.72 -31.79
N LEU A 13 24.24 -6.14 -31.43
CA LEU A 13 24.51 -7.07 -30.34
C LEU A 13 25.70 -6.50 -29.59
N GLY A 14 25.44 -5.60 -28.64
CA GLY A 14 26.53 -4.91 -27.93
C GLY A 14 26.14 -3.78 -26.99
N GLY A 15 24.85 -3.46 -26.86
CA GLY A 15 24.34 -2.80 -25.67
C GLY A 15 23.49 -3.83 -24.95
N ALA A 16 23.99 -4.41 -23.86
CA ALA A 16 23.09 -5.01 -22.89
C ALA A 16 22.12 -3.90 -22.50
N ALA A 17 20.91 -3.94 -23.06
CA ALA A 17 19.79 -3.32 -22.41
C ALA A 17 19.78 -3.99 -21.04
N VAL A 18 20.25 -3.26 -20.03
CA VAL A 18 19.89 -3.55 -18.66
C VAL A 18 18.38 -3.43 -18.70
N GLU A 19 17.71 -4.57 -18.90
CA GLU A 19 16.30 -4.69 -18.60
C GLU A 19 16.21 -4.24 -17.16
N SER A 20 15.82 -2.99 -16.98
CA SER A 20 15.52 -2.47 -15.67
C SER A 20 14.45 -3.43 -15.16
N PRO A 21 14.61 -4.11 -14.01
CA PRO A 21 13.59 -4.99 -13.45
C PRO A 21 12.27 -4.26 -13.08
N TRP A 22 12.13 -3.01 -13.55
CA TRP A 22 11.10 -2.03 -13.32
C TRP A 22 10.16 -1.87 -14.54
N ASP A 23 10.45 -2.52 -15.67
CA ASP A 23 9.60 -2.55 -16.89
C ASP A 23 8.47 -3.61 -16.82
N ASP A 24 8.12 -4.04 -15.62
CA ASP A 24 7.00 -4.93 -15.39
C ASP A 24 5.72 -4.10 -15.26
N GLU A 25 4.72 -4.33 -16.11
CA GLU A 25 3.37 -3.77 -15.93
C GLU A 25 2.80 -4.08 -14.53
N ARG A 26 3.34 -5.11 -13.86
CA ARG A 26 3.11 -5.45 -12.45
C ARG A 26 3.55 -4.33 -11.49
N PHE A 27 4.65 -3.64 -11.78
CA PHE A 27 5.13 -2.48 -11.02
C PHE A 27 4.26 -1.23 -11.25
N LEU A 28 3.74 -1.06 -12.46
CA LEU A 28 2.73 -0.03 -12.74
C LEU A 28 1.39 -0.32 -12.03
N THR A 29 1.08 -1.60 -11.79
CA THR A 29 -0.08 -1.99 -10.96
C THR A 29 0.16 -1.70 -9.48
N LEU A 30 1.43 -1.68 -9.03
CA LEU A 30 1.83 -1.24 -7.69
C LEU A 30 1.85 0.30 -7.54
N LEU A 31 1.90 1.03 -8.66
CA LEU A 31 1.78 2.50 -8.73
C LEU A 31 0.34 2.98 -8.92
N GLN A 32 -0.63 2.08 -9.20
CA GLN A 32 -2.03 2.40 -8.97
C GLN A 32 -2.20 2.61 -7.47
N ASP A 33 -2.93 3.66 -7.08
CA ASP A 33 -3.27 3.91 -5.69
C ASP A 33 -3.80 2.59 -5.11
N PRO A 34 -3.04 1.94 -4.21
CA PRO A 34 -3.40 0.60 -3.76
C PRO A 34 -4.64 0.66 -2.86
N ILE A 35 -5.13 1.88 -2.60
CA ILE A 35 -6.39 2.23 -2.01
C ILE A 35 -7.34 2.66 -3.11
N GLY A 36 -8.03 1.69 -3.70
CA GLY A 36 -8.99 2.00 -4.74
C GLY A 36 -10.09 0.96 -4.75
N ASP A 37 -10.64 0.62 -3.58
CA ASP A 37 -11.90 -0.10 -3.56
C ASP A 37 -13.01 0.91 -3.90
N PRO A 38 -13.59 0.85 -5.13
CA PRO A 38 -14.58 1.83 -5.58
C PRO A 38 -15.84 1.82 -4.71
N ARG A 39 -16.07 0.76 -3.93
CA ARG A 39 -17.19 0.69 -2.98
C ARG A 39 -17.02 1.66 -1.81
N LEU A 40 -15.80 2.11 -1.52
CA LEU A 40 -15.57 3.10 -0.48
C LEU A 40 -16.19 4.45 -0.88
N ASP A 41 -16.20 4.80 -2.17
CA ASP A 41 -16.76 6.06 -2.70
C ASP A 41 -18.25 6.23 -2.42
N ASP A 42 -18.97 5.12 -2.25
CA ASP A 42 -20.39 5.12 -1.90
C ASP A 42 -20.64 5.34 -0.39
N ILE A 43 -19.60 5.30 0.45
CA ILE A 43 -19.72 5.51 1.90
C ILE A 43 -19.88 7.01 2.19
N PRO A 44 -20.95 7.44 2.88
CA PRO A 44 -21.14 8.84 3.23
C PRO A 44 -19.96 9.42 4.02
N ASP A 45 -19.58 10.66 3.70
CA ASP A 45 -18.51 11.38 4.40
C ASP A 45 -18.72 11.43 5.91
N THR A 46 -19.97 11.52 6.37
CA THR A 46 -20.29 11.48 7.80
C THR A 46 -19.80 10.19 8.46
N THR A 47 -20.00 9.04 7.80
CA THR A 47 -19.58 7.74 8.28
C THR A 47 -18.05 7.59 8.17
N ARG A 48 -17.45 8.01 7.05
CA ARG A 48 -15.98 8.02 6.88
C ARG A 48 -15.29 8.85 7.96
N ASN A 49 -15.82 10.04 8.26
CA ASN A 49 -15.31 10.94 9.29
C ASN A 49 -15.44 10.33 10.69
N GLN A 50 -16.55 9.69 11.01
CA GLN A 50 -16.75 9.00 12.30
C GLN A 50 -15.76 7.86 12.49
N VAL A 51 -15.56 7.01 11.47
CA VAL A 51 -14.56 5.93 11.49
C VAL A 51 -13.16 6.50 11.70
N SER A 52 -12.81 7.57 10.97
CA SER A 52 -11.52 8.26 11.09
C SER A 52 -11.29 8.85 12.49
N GLN A 53 -12.31 9.48 13.07
CA GLN A 53 -12.24 10.03 14.42
C GLN A 53 -12.01 8.94 15.47
N ILE A 54 -12.72 7.81 15.36
CA ILE A 54 -12.52 6.67 16.26
C ILE A 54 -11.10 6.10 16.10
N ALA A 55 -10.65 5.86 14.88
CA ALA A 55 -9.33 5.33 14.60
C ALA A 55 -8.22 6.24 15.17
N ASN A 56 -8.31 7.55 14.91
CA ASN A 56 -7.36 8.53 15.41
C ASN A 56 -7.39 8.63 16.95
N ALA A 57 -8.56 8.51 17.58
CA ALA A 57 -8.66 8.50 19.04
C ALA A 57 -8.03 7.25 19.67
N LEU A 58 -8.10 6.08 19.01
CA LEU A 58 -7.40 4.87 19.44
C LEU A 58 -5.88 5.04 19.28
N LEU A 59 -5.44 5.58 18.14
CA LEU A 59 -4.03 5.84 17.87
C LEU A 59 -3.41 6.85 18.84
N ALA A 60 -4.14 7.90 19.20
CA ALA A 60 -3.71 8.87 20.23
C ALA A 60 -3.52 8.23 21.62
N LYS A 61 -4.08 7.04 21.85
CA LYS A 61 -3.90 6.24 23.06
C LYS A 61 -2.89 5.09 22.87
N HIS A 62 -2.16 5.07 21.76
CA HIS A 62 -1.25 3.99 21.36
C HIS A 62 -1.95 2.62 21.23
N ILE A 63 -3.20 2.62 20.75
CA ILE A 63 -3.99 1.41 20.50
C ILE A 63 -4.22 1.25 19.01
N GLU A 64 -3.84 0.10 18.46
CA GLU A 64 -4.06 -0.18 17.03
C GLU A 64 -5.55 -0.22 16.67
N PRO A 65 -5.99 0.53 15.65
CA PRO A 65 -7.39 0.64 15.25
C PRO A 65 -7.78 -0.54 14.36
N THR A 66 -7.92 -1.72 14.97
CA THR A 66 -8.42 -2.90 14.25
C THR A 66 -9.92 -2.78 13.97
N VAL A 67 -10.40 -3.44 12.90
CA VAL A 67 -11.83 -3.53 12.53
C VAL A 67 -12.70 -3.83 13.76
N ARG A 68 -12.30 -4.82 14.57
CA ARG A 68 -13.03 -5.21 15.78
C ARG A 68 -13.11 -4.08 16.82
N ARG A 69 -12.03 -3.34 17.06
CA ARG A 69 -11.99 -2.26 18.07
C ARG A 69 -12.79 -1.06 17.61
N VAL A 70 -12.62 -0.65 16.36
CA VAL A 70 -13.37 0.48 15.78
C VAL A 70 -14.86 0.16 15.75
N ALA A 71 -15.24 -1.06 15.35
CA ALA A 71 -16.63 -1.51 15.41
C ALA A 71 -17.18 -1.54 16.84
N ALA A 72 -16.39 -1.94 17.83
CA ALA A 72 -16.82 -1.93 19.24
C ALA A 72 -17.11 -0.50 19.73
N VAL A 73 -16.19 0.44 19.48
CA VAL A 73 -16.37 1.84 19.88
C VAL A 73 -17.57 2.48 19.16
N ALA A 74 -17.73 2.26 17.86
CA ALA A 74 -18.86 2.80 17.12
C ALA A 74 -20.21 2.26 17.62
N ARG A 75 -20.29 0.98 18.02
CA ARG A 75 -21.50 0.42 18.66
C ARG A 75 -21.80 1.05 20.01
N GLU A 76 -20.78 1.27 20.84
CA GLU A 76 -20.94 1.96 22.13
C GLU A 76 -21.45 3.39 21.98
N LEU A 77 -21.11 4.04 20.86
CA LEU A 77 -21.54 5.40 20.51
C LEU A 77 -22.82 5.45 19.66
N GLU A 78 -23.46 4.30 19.41
CA GLU A 78 -24.66 4.17 18.57
C GLU A 78 -24.49 4.77 17.15
N LEU A 79 -23.29 4.68 16.60
CA LEU A 79 -22.95 5.22 15.28
C LEU A 79 -23.20 4.19 14.17
N PRO A 80 -23.61 4.64 12.96
CA PRO A 80 -23.70 3.76 11.80
C PRO A 80 -22.32 3.19 11.46
N LEU A 81 -22.27 1.89 11.21
CA LEU A 81 -21.07 1.19 10.78
C LEU A 81 -21.25 0.62 9.38
N PRO A 82 -20.26 0.78 8.49
CA PRO A 82 -20.25 0.04 7.25
C PRO A 82 -20.01 -1.46 7.51
N GLU A 83 -20.26 -2.27 6.50
CA GLU A 83 -19.94 -3.71 6.52
C GLU A 83 -18.45 -3.95 6.86
N PRO A 84 -18.09 -5.08 7.49
CA PRO A 84 -16.73 -5.33 7.96
C PRO A 84 -15.63 -5.13 6.91
N ASP A 85 -15.87 -5.55 5.66
CA ASP A 85 -14.90 -5.41 4.57
C ASP A 85 -14.68 -3.94 4.19
N LEU A 86 -15.76 -3.15 4.15
CA LEU A 86 -15.70 -1.71 3.89
C LEU A 86 -15.05 -0.97 5.04
N LEU A 87 -15.32 -1.38 6.29
CA LEU A 87 -14.62 -0.86 7.46
C LEU A 87 -13.12 -1.17 7.40
N ALA A 88 -12.74 -2.38 6.99
CA ALA A 88 -11.35 -2.75 6.78
C ALA A 88 -10.70 -1.87 5.70
N GLY A 89 -11.41 -1.62 4.59
CA GLY A 89 -10.98 -0.70 3.53
C GLY A 89 -10.70 0.71 4.05
N LEU A 90 -11.66 1.31 4.77
CA LEU A 90 -11.50 2.64 5.39
C LEU A 90 -10.29 2.71 6.35
N LEU A 91 -10.09 1.65 7.13
CA LEU A 91 -8.95 1.58 8.05
C LEU A 91 -7.63 1.38 7.32
N MET A 92 -7.63 0.65 6.19
CA MET A 92 -6.48 0.57 5.30
C MET A 92 -6.15 1.93 4.67
N GLU A 93 -7.14 2.79 4.38
CA GLU A 93 -6.89 4.17 3.92
C GLU A 93 -6.07 4.96 4.95
N ILE A 94 -6.54 4.95 6.19
CA ILE A 94 -5.89 5.64 7.30
C ILE A 94 -4.50 5.06 7.56
N TRP A 95 -4.37 3.73 7.53
CA TRP A 95 -3.09 3.05 7.70
C TRP A 95 -2.09 3.48 6.62
N TRP A 96 -2.48 3.50 5.34
CA TRP A 96 -1.60 3.91 4.25
C TRP A 96 -1.24 5.39 4.29
N ILE A 97 -2.16 6.27 4.67
CA ILE A 97 -1.83 7.69 4.81
C ILE A 97 -0.70 7.87 5.84
N ARG A 98 -0.75 7.10 6.93
CA ARG A 98 0.28 7.12 7.98
C ARG A 98 1.60 6.49 7.56
N PHE A 99 1.63 5.67 6.52
CA PHE A 99 2.89 5.20 5.93
C PHE A 99 3.78 6.38 5.50
N ASN A 100 3.18 7.48 5.01
CA ASN A 100 3.92 8.69 4.62
C ASN A 100 4.59 9.43 5.81
N GLU A 101 4.22 9.11 7.05
CA GLU A 101 4.83 9.68 8.26
C GLU A 101 6.09 8.92 8.68
N ILE A 102 6.36 7.77 8.07
CA ILE A 102 7.49 6.90 8.40
C ILE A 102 8.72 7.33 7.63
N VAL A 103 9.86 7.36 8.33
CA VAL A 103 11.16 7.56 7.71
C VAL A 103 11.45 6.40 6.75
N PRO A 104 11.65 6.63 5.44
CA PRO A 104 11.63 5.56 4.43
C PRO A 104 12.67 4.45 4.59
N ASP A 105 13.79 4.73 5.26
CA ASP A 105 14.88 3.79 5.52
C ASP A 105 14.86 3.20 6.95
N ASP A 106 13.88 3.58 7.78
CA ASP A 106 13.68 3.01 9.11
C ASP A 106 12.96 1.65 9.03
N VAL A 107 13.74 0.59 8.82
CA VAL A 107 13.23 -0.78 8.69
C VAL A 107 12.43 -1.23 9.93
N GLU A 108 12.80 -0.79 11.13
CA GLU A 108 12.08 -1.16 12.35
C GLU A 108 10.69 -0.51 12.38
N ALA A 109 10.61 0.79 12.09
CA ALA A 109 9.34 1.50 12.00
C ALA A 109 8.42 0.92 10.91
N LEU A 110 8.99 0.56 9.76
CA LEU A 110 8.26 -0.09 8.67
C LEU A 110 7.70 -1.46 9.09
N GLN A 111 8.48 -2.28 9.80
CA GLN A 111 8.03 -3.57 10.31
C GLN A 111 6.94 -3.43 11.37
N ILE A 112 7.03 -2.43 12.26
CA ILE A 112 5.98 -2.12 13.24
C ILE A 112 4.70 -1.71 12.52
N HIS A 113 4.81 -0.83 11.53
CA HIS A 113 3.67 -0.37 10.74
C HIS A 113 2.97 -1.52 10.01
N LEU A 114 3.73 -2.42 9.37
CA LEU A 114 3.20 -3.61 8.72
C LEU A 114 2.43 -4.52 9.69
N LYS A 115 2.93 -4.72 10.91
CA LYS A 115 2.25 -5.53 11.94
C LYS A 115 0.93 -4.90 12.40
N GLY A 116 0.79 -3.58 12.27
CA GLY A 116 -0.42 -2.83 12.62
C GLY A 116 -1.49 -2.81 11.53
N ALA A 117 -1.27 -3.45 10.38
CA ALA A 117 -2.19 -3.40 9.25
C ALA A 117 -3.61 -3.95 9.62
N PRO A 118 -4.67 -3.18 9.36
CA PRO A 118 -6.05 -3.61 9.59
C PRO A 118 -6.47 -4.85 8.77
N ALA A 119 -5.90 -5.00 7.57
CA ALA A 119 -6.11 -6.15 6.68
C ALA A 119 -4.75 -6.71 6.21
N PRO A 120 -4.21 -7.76 6.88
CA PRO A 120 -2.87 -8.28 6.59
C PRO A 120 -2.68 -8.79 5.15
N ASP A 121 -3.75 -9.28 4.53
CA ASP A 121 -3.71 -9.83 3.17
C ASP A 121 -3.89 -8.76 2.06
N HIS A 122 -4.03 -7.49 2.44
CA HIS A 122 -4.25 -6.37 1.53
C HIS A 122 -3.03 -6.13 0.61
N PRO A 123 -3.23 -5.73 -0.67
CA PRO A 123 -2.13 -5.43 -1.60
C PRO A 123 -1.08 -4.46 -1.05
N CYS A 124 -1.48 -3.41 -0.33
CA CYS A 124 -0.54 -2.47 0.32
C CYS A 124 0.44 -3.16 1.29
N CYS A 125 -0.01 -4.19 2.01
CA CYS A 125 0.84 -4.94 2.92
C CYS A 125 1.92 -5.71 2.16
N ARG A 126 1.59 -6.24 0.97
CA ARG A 126 2.56 -6.93 0.09
C ARG A 126 3.58 -5.96 -0.49
N PHE A 127 3.14 -4.76 -0.88
CA PHE A 127 4.04 -3.68 -1.30
C PHE A 127 5.05 -3.37 -0.19
N LEU A 128 4.57 -3.13 1.03
CA LEU A 128 5.43 -2.79 2.17
C LEU A 128 6.37 -3.94 2.55
N GLN A 129 5.91 -5.20 2.47
CA GLN A 129 6.78 -6.36 2.63
C GLN A 129 7.92 -6.39 1.61
N GLY A 130 7.63 -6.08 0.35
CA GLY A 130 8.63 -5.96 -0.72
C GLY A 130 9.65 -4.84 -0.43
N LEU A 131 9.17 -3.66 -0.02
CA LEU A 131 10.04 -2.54 0.37
C LEU A 131 10.96 -2.90 1.54
N ILE A 132 10.43 -3.50 2.60
CA ILE A 132 11.22 -3.94 3.76
C ILE A 132 12.26 -4.97 3.34
N HIS A 133 11.90 -5.91 2.48
CA HIS A 133 12.83 -6.91 1.97
C HIS A 133 14.00 -6.25 1.24
N GLU A 134 13.70 -5.34 0.30
CA GLU A 134 14.70 -4.62 -0.49
C GLU A 134 15.67 -3.81 0.40
N LEU A 135 15.14 -3.05 1.37
CA LEU A 135 15.96 -2.27 2.30
C LEU A 135 16.84 -3.15 3.20
N THR A 136 16.40 -4.37 3.48
CA THR A 136 17.16 -5.32 4.32
C THR A 136 18.25 -6.03 3.51
N THR A 137 18.01 -6.34 2.23
CA THR A 137 18.97 -7.02 1.35
C THR A 137 19.95 -6.06 0.69
N HIS A 138 19.53 -4.81 0.47
CA HIS A 138 20.27 -3.75 -0.19
C HIS A 138 20.19 -2.45 0.65
N PRO A 139 20.89 -2.38 1.79
CA PRO A 139 20.83 -1.22 2.66
C PRO A 139 21.38 0.03 1.94
N PRO A 140 20.74 1.20 2.10
CA PRO A 140 21.26 2.45 1.54
C PRO A 140 22.66 2.74 2.11
N LEU A 141 23.56 3.18 1.23
CA LEU A 141 24.97 3.51 1.55
C LEU A 141 25.10 4.75 2.43
#